data_AF-A0A962CPS7-F1
#
_entry.id   AF-A0A962CPS7-F1
#
_cell.length_a   1.000
_cell.length_b   1.000
_cell.length_c   1.000
_cell.angle_alpha   90.00
_cell.angle_beta   90.00
_cell.angle_gamma   90.00
#
_symmetry.space_group_name_H-M   'P 1'
#
loop_
_entity.id
_entity.type
_entity.pdbx_description
1 polymer ?
#
loop_
_entity_poly.entity_id
_entity_poly.type
_entity_poly.pdbx_seq_one_letter_code
_entity_poly.pdbx_strand_id
1 'polypeptide(L)'
;MKHARTKHHLDHQNESGNVLFYILIAVALIAALSFAVANSTRGNIKQLNAERARLYATEIIEFANVIASAVSQIRLRGTDLSALCFDHASWGASDYNHAGCGDDLNKIFHPSGAGLTWTQAPSEAMDSTATPDNLWHIYGDNEIENVGTTCGAAACADLILIVDELQLVVCQQLNDLLGVTDASTTPPTDSDFSETRYIGSFGYNETIGDEAGGEPLDGKLTGCFQKTNAPAEYVFYKVLVAR
;
A
#
# COMPACT_ATOMS: atom_id res chain seq x y z
N MET A 1 -0.70 83.43 68.59
CA MET A 1 -1.29 82.13 68.22
C MET A 1 -1.30 82.03 66.70
N LYS A 2 -0.40 81.23 66.10
CA LYS A 2 -0.31 81.04 64.64
C LYS A 2 -0.85 79.65 64.29
N HIS A 3 -1.89 79.59 63.45
CA HIS A 3 -2.40 78.35 62.84
C HIS A 3 -1.55 77.99 61.62
N ALA A 4 -1.07 76.75 61.56
CA ALA A 4 -0.47 76.16 60.36
C ALA A 4 -1.54 75.37 59.60
N ARG A 5 -1.68 75.63 58.29
CA ARG A 5 -2.59 74.96 57.35
C ARG A 5 -1.77 74.01 56.49
N THR A 6 -2.02 72.71 56.58
CA THR A 6 -1.40 71.68 55.75
C THR A 6 -2.13 71.60 54.41
N LYS A 7 -1.41 71.75 53.28
CA LYS A 7 -1.93 71.49 51.93
C LYS A 7 -1.61 70.05 51.55
N HIS A 8 -2.63 69.27 51.18
CA HIS A 8 -2.46 67.96 50.52
C HIS A 8 -2.25 68.17 49.02
N HIS A 9 -1.17 67.62 48.47
CA HIS A 9 -1.00 67.43 47.02
C HIS A 9 -1.53 66.04 46.66
N LEU A 10 -2.49 65.99 45.73
CA LEU A 10 -2.90 64.76 45.06
C LEU A 10 -2.08 64.66 43.77
N ASP A 11 -1.21 63.65 43.71
CA ASP A 11 -0.46 63.31 42.52
C ASP A 11 -1.41 62.65 41.50
N HIS A 12 -1.64 63.30 40.36
CA HIS A 12 -2.44 62.74 39.27
C HIS A 12 -1.48 62.08 38.28
N GLN A 13 -1.36 60.75 38.34
CA GLN A 13 -0.59 60.01 37.35
C GLN A 13 -1.34 60.03 36.02
N ASN A 14 -0.75 60.67 35.00
CA ASN A 14 -1.22 60.57 33.62
C ASN A 14 -0.82 59.19 33.08
N GLU A 15 -1.76 58.24 33.09
CA GLU A 15 -1.60 57.01 32.32
C GLU A 15 -1.89 57.28 30.84
N SER A 16 -0.84 57.36 30.03
CA SER A 16 -0.94 57.30 28.57
C SER A 16 -0.82 55.84 28.11
N GLY A 17 -1.90 55.07 28.28
CA GLY A 17 -2.00 53.73 27.70
C GLY A 17 -2.18 53.80 26.19
N ASN A 18 -1.20 53.31 25.43
CA ASN A 18 -1.28 53.26 23.97
C ASN A 18 -2.16 52.08 23.51
N VAL A 19 -3.49 52.25 23.58
CA VAL A 19 -4.49 51.27 23.14
C VAL A 19 -4.20 50.72 21.73
N LEU A 20 -3.62 51.55 20.85
CA LEU A 20 -3.27 51.17 19.49
C LEU A 20 -2.24 50.02 19.45
N PHE A 21 -1.32 49.95 20.42
CA PHE A 21 -0.30 48.91 20.51
C PHE A 21 -0.90 47.54 20.84
N TYR A 22 -1.92 47.49 21.71
CA TYR A 22 -2.62 46.25 22.04
C TYR A 22 -3.41 45.70 20.85
N ILE A 23 -4.01 46.59 20.05
CA ILE A 23 -4.71 46.18 18.83
C ILE A 23 -3.72 45.59 17.82
N LEU A 24 -2.56 46.21 17.63
CA LEU A 24 -1.53 45.71 16.71
C LEU A 24 -0.98 44.35 17.12
N ILE A 25 -0.75 44.12 18.42
CA ILE A 25 -0.33 42.81 18.93
C ILE A 25 -1.42 41.76 18.67
N ALA A 26 -2.69 42.07 18.95
CA ALA A 26 -3.79 41.14 18.72
C ALA A 26 -3.88 40.72 17.24
N VAL A 27 -3.79 41.67 16.31
CA VAL A 27 -3.83 41.39 14.87
C VAL A 27 -2.62 40.54 14.42
N ALA A 28 -1.42 40.86 14.91
CA ALA A 28 -0.21 40.10 14.59
C ALA A 28 -0.29 38.66 15.09
N LEU A 29 -0.83 38.44 16.29
CA LEU A 29 -1.02 37.10 16.86
C LEU A 29 -2.06 36.28 16.08
N ILE A 30 -3.16 36.89 15.65
CA ILE A 30 -4.17 36.23 14.81
C ILE A 30 -3.57 35.82 13.46
N ALA A 31 -2.77 36.70 12.84
CA ALA A 31 -2.09 36.41 11.57
C ALA A 31 -1.05 35.29 11.71
N ALA A 32 -0.24 35.33 12.78
CA ALA A 32 0.75 34.29 13.07
C ALA A 32 0.10 32.93 13.34
N LEU A 33 -1.01 32.91 14.10
CA LEU A 33 -1.79 31.70 14.34
C LEU A 33 -2.39 31.15 13.03
N SER A 34 -2.95 32.02 12.19
CA SER A 34 -3.50 31.62 10.89
C SER A 34 -2.43 31.01 9.97
N PHE A 35 -1.22 31.57 9.98
CA PHE A 35 -0.10 31.03 9.22
C PHE A 35 0.40 29.69 9.81
N ALA A 36 0.45 29.56 11.13
CA ALA A 36 0.82 28.31 11.80
C ALA A 36 -0.18 27.18 11.49
N VAL A 37 -1.49 27.46 11.52
CA VAL A 37 -2.53 26.49 11.14
C VAL A 37 -2.43 26.12 9.66
N ALA A 38 -2.26 27.10 8.77
CA ALA A 38 -2.10 26.85 7.34
C ALA A 38 -0.85 26.03 7.00
N ASN A 39 0.25 26.19 7.77
CA ASN A 39 1.44 25.35 7.64
C ASN A 39 1.24 23.95 8.26
N SER A 40 0.48 23.84 9.36
CA SER A 40 0.10 22.54 9.95
C SER A 40 -0.75 21.70 8.98
N THR A 41 -1.56 22.33 8.12
CA THR A 41 -2.33 21.63 7.08
C THR A 41 -1.47 21.17 5.90
N ARG A 42 -0.35 21.85 5.60
CA ARG A 42 0.57 21.45 4.52
C ARG A 42 1.57 20.36 4.92
N GLY A 43 1.84 20.19 6.21
CA GLY A 43 2.67 19.10 6.73
C GLY A 43 1.98 17.73 6.81
N ASN A 44 0.72 17.63 6.36
CA ASN A 44 -0.10 16.42 6.46
C ASN A 44 -0.41 15.85 5.07
N ILE A 45 0.63 15.66 4.26
CA ILE A 45 0.53 15.03 2.93
C ILE A 45 0.06 13.58 3.14
N LYS A 46 -1.23 13.33 2.90
CA LYS A 46 -1.91 12.03 2.80
C LYS A 46 -1.73 11.06 3.99
N GLN A 47 -1.97 11.46 5.24
CA GLN A 47 -2.20 10.43 6.26
C GLN A 47 -3.60 9.82 6.04
N LEU A 48 -3.64 8.69 5.35
CA LEU A 48 -4.85 7.88 5.19
C LEU A 48 -5.30 7.40 6.59
N ASN A 49 -6.58 7.58 6.90
CA ASN A 49 -7.11 7.10 8.17
C ASN A 49 -7.37 5.58 8.12
N ALA A 50 -7.40 4.94 9.29
CA ALA A 50 -7.54 3.48 9.39
C ALA A 50 -8.81 2.94 8.71
N GLU A 51 -9.93 3.68 8.78
CA GLU A 51 -11.19 3.27 8.13
C GLU A 51 -11.06 3.20 6.60
N ARG A 52 -10.48 4.23 5.97
CA ARG A 52 -10.25 4.21 4.52
C ARG A 52 -9.19 3.20 4.11
N ALA A 53 -8.13 3.07 4.91
CA ALA A 53 -7.11 2.03 4.69
C ALA A 53 -7.74 0.62 4.71
N ARG A 54 -8.68 0.37 5.62
CA ARG A 54 -9.41 -0.89 5.69
C ARG A 54 -10.32 -1.12 4.49
N LEU A 55 -10.96 -0.06 3.99
CA LEU A 55 -11.76 -0.15 2.75
C LEU A 55 -10.87 -0.54 1.56
N TYR A 56 -9.74 0.13 1.36
CA TYR A 56 -8.83 -0.21 0.26
C TYR A 56 -8.19 -1.59 0.42
N ALA A 57 -7.83 -1.99 1.64
CA ALA A 57 -7.36 -3.34 1.92
C ALA A 57 -8.42 -4.39 1.54
N THR A 58 -9.70 -4.12 1.82
CA THR A 58 -10.80 -5.00 1.42
C THR A 58 -10.93 -5.08 -0.11
N GLU A 59 -10.86 -3.95 -0.80
CA GLU A 59 -10.92 -3.89 -2.27
C GLU A 59 -9.75 -4.67 -2.92
N ILE A 60 -8.54 -4.54 -2.38
CA ILE A 60 -7.36 -5.29 -2.82
C ILE A 60 -7.59 -6.81 -2.66
N ILE A 61 -8.07 -7.25 -1.50
CA ILE A 61 -8.36 -8.66 -1.21
C ILE A 61 -9.46 -9.19 -2.15
N GLU A 62 -10.54 -8.43 -2.35
CA GLU A 62 -11.64 -8.81 -3.22
C GLU A 62 -11.17 -9.01 -4.67
N PHE A 63 -10.43 -8.06 -5.22
CA PHE A 63 -9.87 -8.17 -6.57
C PHE A 63 -8.95 -9.39 -6.69
N ALA A 64 -8.02 -9.58 -5.75
CA ALA A 64 -7.11 -10.71 -5.75
C ALA A 64 -7.85 -12.07 -5.69
N ASN A 65 -8.94 -12.16 -4.93
CA ASN A 65 -9.78 -13.35 -4.86
C ASN A 65 -10.58 -13.60 -6.16
N VAL A 66 -11.03 -12.54 -6.84
CA VAL A 66 -11.68 -12.64 -8.16
C VAL A 66 -10.70 -13.20 -9.20
N ILE A 67 -9.46 -12.72 -9.22
CA ILE A 67 -8.41 -13.23 -10.12
C ILE A 67 -8.09 -14.70 -9.81
N ALA A 68 -7.87 -15.06 -8.53
CA ALA A 68 -7.60 -16.45 -8.14
C ALA A 68 -8.75 -17.41 -8.52
N SER A 69 -10.00 -16.94 -8.41
CA SER A 69 -11.18 -17.70 -8.84
C SER A 69 -11.22 -17.89 -10.35
N ALA A 70 -10.90 -16.86 -11.13
CA ALA A 70 -10.82 -16.95 -12.60
C ALA A 70 -9.73 -17.91 -13.07
N VAL A 71 -8.53 -17.84 -12.47
CA VAL A 71 -7.44 -18.80 -12.74
C VAL A 71 -7.91 -20.22 -12.45
N SER A 72 -8.53 -20.44 -11.29
CA SER A 72 -9.07 -21.76 -10.92
C SER A 72 -10.11 -22.26 -11.93
N GLN A 73 -11.03 -21.40 -12.39
CA GLN A 73 -12.05 -21.77 -13.37
C GLN A 73 -11.46 -22.14 -14.73
N ILE A 74 -10.49 -21.37 -15.24
CA ILE A 74 -9.82 -21.69 -16.50
C ILE A 74 -9.04 -23.01 -16.39
N ARG A 75 -8.32 -23.22 -15.29
CA ARG A 75 -7.61 -24.47 -15.03
C ARG A 75 -8.53 -25.69 -14.95
N LEU A 76 -9.71 -25.56 -14.34
CA LEU A 76 -10.71 -26.63 -14.29
C LEU A 76 -11.24 -27.04 -15.68
N ARG A 77 -11.09 -26.18 -16.69
CA ARG A 77 -11.41 -26.50 -18.09
C ARG A 77 -10.29 -27.26 -18.82
N GLY A 78 -9.18 -27.51 -18.15
CA GLY A 78 -8.03 -28.25 -18.70
C GLY A 78 -6.93 -27.37 -19.28
N THR A 79 -6.97 -26.05 -19.08
CA THR A 79 -5.88 -25.16 -19.48
C THR A 79 -4.65 -25.42 -18.60
N ASP A 80 -3.54 -25.75 -19.25
CA ASP A 80 -2.24 -25.91 -18.62
C ASP A 80 -1.77 -24.58 -18.01
N LEU A 81 -0.95 -24.68 -16.95
CA LEU A 81 -0.42 -23.48 -16.29
C LEU A 81 0.28 -22.57 -17.28
N SER A 82 1.23 -23.09 -18.08
CA SER A 82 1.99 -22.35 -19.11
C SER A 82 1.13 -21.69 -20.18
N ALA A 83 -0.14 -22.08 -20.31
CA ALA A 83 -1.05 -21.52 -21.29
C ALA A 83 -1.88 -20.34 -20.74
N LEU A 84 -1.97 -20.18 -19.42
CA LEU A 84 -2.70 -19.07 -18.79
C LEU A 84 -2.21 -17.72 -19.32
N CYS A 85 -3.16 -16.85 -19.69
CA CYS A 85 -2.84 -15.56 -20.28
C CYS A 85 -3.49 -14.42 -19.49
N PHE A 86 -2.64 -13.53 -18.97
CA PHE A 86 -3.06 -12.32 -18.25
C PHE A 86 -2.97 -11.06 -19.13
N ASP A 87 -2.62 -11.21 -20.42
CA ASP A 87 -2.48 -10.09 -21.35
C ASP A 87 -3.78 -9.28 -21.51
N HIS A 88 -3.63 -7.96 -21.48
CA HIS A 88 -4.70 -6.98 -21.58
C HIS A 88 -4.11 -5.61 -21.89
N ALA A 89 -4.76 -4.83 -22.77
CA ALA A 89 -4.21 -3.57 -23.25
C ALA A 89 -3.98 -2.51 -22.15
N SER A 90 -4.73 -2.59 -21.05
CA SER A 90 -4.60 -1.67 -19.92
C SER A 90 -3.40 -1.95 -19.01
N TRP A 91 -2.63 -3.01 -19.26
CA TRP A 91 -1.37 -3.27 -18.58
C TRP A 91 -0.23 -2.33 -18.97
N GLY A 92 -0.38 -1.59 -20.08
CA GLY A 92 0.61 -0.62 -20.55
C GLY A 92 1.43 -1.07 -21.76
N ALA A 93 1.56 -2.38 -22.00
CA ALA A 93 2.01 -3.01 -23.25
C ALA A 93 1.80 -4.54 -23.15
N SER A 94 2.21 -5.30 -24.18
CA SER A 94 2.07 -6.76 -24.33
C SER A 94 2.92 -7.58 -23.33
N ASP A 95 3.01 -7.14 -22.09
CA ASP A 95 3.95 -7.60 -21.06
C ASP A 95 3.63 -9.02 -20.56
N TYR A 96 2.39 -9.47 -20.77
CA TYR A 96 1.93 -10.83 -20.48
C TYR A 96 1.53 -11.60 -21.74
N ASN A 97 1.79 -11.06 -22.94
CA ASN A 97 1.49 -11.73 -24.20
C ASN A 97 2.56 -12.80 -24.49
N HIS A 98 2.11 -14.04 -24.70
CA HIS A 98 2.97 -15.16 -25.02
C HIS A 98 2.22 -16.20 -25.86
N ALA A 99 2.85 -17.33 -26.20
CA ALA A 99 2.26 -18.33 -27.09
C ALA A 99 0.91 -18.89 -26.59
N GLY A 100 0.71 -19.01 -25.27
CA GLY A 100 -0.53 -19.47 -24.65
C GLY A 100 -1.72 -18.50 -24.82
N CYS A 101 -1.44 -17.22 -25.11
CA CYS A 101 -2.45 -16.20 -25.40
C CYS A 101 -3.11 -16.34 -26.78
N GLY A 102 -2.68 -17.31 -27.59
CA GLY A 102 -3.29 -17.57 -28.91
C GLY A 102 -4.72 -18.10 -28.84
N ASP A 103 -5.11 -18.71 -27.71
CA ASP A 103 -6.47 -19.18 -27.46
C ASP A 103 -7.17 -18.27 -26.44
N ASP A 104 -8.30 -17.70 -26.86
CA ASP A 104 -9.12 -16.82 -26.05
C ASP A 104 -9.72 -17.51 -24.81
N LEU A 105 -9.80 -18.84 -24.78
CA LEU A 105 -10.22 -19.60 -23.61
C LEU A 105 -9.22 -19.52 -22.45
N ASN A 106 -7.94 -19.25 -22.73
CA ASN A 106 -6.88 -19.15 -21.74
C ASN A 106 -6.77 -17.75 -21.12
N LYS A 107 -7.45 -16.76 -21.69
CA LYS A 107 -7.33 -15.35 -21.31
C LYS A 107 -8.23 -15.01 -20.13
N ILE A 108 -7.63 -14.48 -19.07
CA ILE A 108 -8.34 -14.09 -17.84
C ILE A 108 -9.32 -12.94 -18.12
N PHE A 109 -8.94 -11.99 -18.96
CA PHE A 109 -9.73 -10.79 -19.24
C PHE A 109 -10.58 -10.86 -20.51
N HIS A 110 -10.54 -11.97 -21.26
CA HIS A 110 -11.34 -12.12 -22.48
C HIS A 110 -12.72 -12.73 -22.17
N PRO A 111 -13.82 -12.28 -22.82
CA PRO A 111 -15.17 -12.82 -22.60
C PRO A 111 -15.29 -14.34 -22.77
N SER A 112 -14.55 -14.93 -23.71
CA SER A 112 -14.53 -16.39 -23.92
C SER A 112 -13.74 -17.15 -22.84
N GLY A 113 -12.79 -16.49 -22.17
CA GLY A 113 -12.01 -17.07 -21.09
C GLY A 113 -12.73 -16.93 -19.76
N ALA A 114 -12.23 -16.07 -18.86
CA ALA A 114 -12.89 -15.76 -17.59
C ALA A 114 -13.73 -14.48 -17.61
N GLY A 115 -13.61 -13.64 -18.64
CA GLY A 115 -14.45 -12.45 -18.81
C GLY A 115 -14.31 -11.40 -17.72
N LEU A 116 -13.18 -11.38 -17.02
CA LEU A 116 -12.93 -10.38 -15.97
C LEU A 116 -12.71 -9.00 -16.57
N THR A 117 -13.22 -7.99 -15.87
CA THR A 117 -12.90 -6.59 -16.18
C THR A 117 -11.61 -6.20 -15.46
N TRP A 118 -10.68 -5.62 -16.22
CA TRP A 118 -9.45 -5.10 -15.66
C TRP A 118 -9.71 -3.85 -14.80
N THR A 119 -9.08 -3.80 -13.63
CA THR A 119 -9.05 -2.61 -12.76
C THR A 119 -7.67 -2.47 -12.13
N GLN A 120 -7.23 -1.24 -11.92
CA GLN A 120 -6.01 -0.95 -11.16
C GLN A 120 -6.27 -1.08 -9.65
N ALA A 121 -5.19 -1.20 -8.87
CA ALA A 121 -5.29 -1.08 -7.42
C ALA A 121 -5.70 0.37 -7.04
N PRO A 122 -6.35 0.59 -5.89
CA PRO A 122 -6.76 1.92 -5.48
C PRO A 122 -5.56 2.85 -5.36
N SER A 123 -5.52 3.92 -6.16
CA SER A 123 -4.38 4.85 -6.22
C SER A 123 -4.07 5.50 -4.87
N GLU A 124 -5.09 5.63 -4.03
CA GLU A 124 -5.03 6.18 -2.69
C GLU A 124 -4.47 5.21 -1.65
N ALA A 125 -4.35 3.93 -1.99
CA ALA A 125 -3.67 2.92 -1.18
C ALA A 125 -2.14 2.96 -1.35
N MET A 126 -1.66 3.53 -2.45
CA MET A 126 -0.25 3.59 -2.80
C MET A 126 0.47 4.71 -2.05
N ASP A 127 1.75 4.50 -1.75
CA ASP A 127 2.64 5.49 -1.17
C ASP A 127 3.09 6.53 -2.23
N SER A 128 3.63 7.66 -1.79
CA SER A 128 4.14 8.72 -2.66
C SER A 128 5.58 8.46 -3.08
N THR A 129 5.85 7.38 -3.81
CA THR A 129 7.08 7.23 -4.61
C THR A 129 6.99 8.13 -5.86
N ALA A 130 8.07 8.27 -6.63
CA ALA A 130 8.13 9.24 -7.72
C ALA A 130 7.07 9.00 -8.83
N THR A 131 6.56 7.77 -8.97
CA THR A 131 5.42 7.40 -9.82
C THR A 131 4.94 5.98 -9.45
N PRO A 132 4.12 5.80 -8.40
CA PRO A 132 3.48 4.51 -8.15
C PRO A 132 2.59 4.17 -9.35
N ASP A 133 2.78 2.99 -9.93
CA ASP A 133 2.04 2.58 -11.14
C ASP A 133 0.64 2.04 -10.82
N ASN A 134 0.37 1.76 -9.54
CA ASN A 134 -0.86 1.15 -9.01
C ASN A 134 -1.35 -0.02 -9.86
N LEU A 135 -0.40 -0.72 -10.49
CA LEU A 135 -0.62 -1.89 -11.30
C LEU A 135 -0.58 -3.13 -10.43
N TRP A 136 -1.19 -4.19 -10.94
CA TRP A 136 -0.97 -5.50 -10.38
C TRP A 136 0.22 -6.16 -11.10
N HIS A 137 0.83 -7.17 -10.52
CA HIS A 137 1.89 -7.89 -11.21
C HIS A 137 1.71 -9.37 -11.07
N ILE A 138 1.99 -10.12 -12.13
CA ILE A 138 1.90 -11.58 -12.10
C ILE A 138 3.30 -12.13 -12.30
N TYR A 139 3.79 -12.85 -11.30
CA TYR A 139 5.12 -13.44 -11.31
C TYR A 139 5.05 -14.96 -11.18
N GLY A 140 6.05 -15.63 -11.75
CA GLY A 140 6.14 -17.08 -11.82
C GLY A 140 7.50 -17.62 -11.37
N ASP A 141 8.24 -16.83 -10.60
CA ASP A 141 9.62 -17.11 -10.21
C ASP A 141 9.92 -16.83 -8.73
N ASN A 142 8.86 -16.76 -7.93
CA ASN A 142 8.91 -16.67 -6.48
C ASN A 142 8.31 -17.93 -5.88
N GLU A 143 8.88 -18.41 -4.78
CA GLU A 143 8.22 -19.35 -3.87
C GLU A 143 7.59 -18.56 -2.72
N ILE A 144 6.50 -19.05 -2.13
CA ILE A 144 6.08 -18.60 -0.78
C ILE A 144 6.47 -19.70 0.21
N GLU A 145 7.14 -19.34 1.30
CA GLU A 145 7.62 -20.28 2.32
C GLU A 145 6.47 -21.17 2.83
N ASN A 146 6.66 -22.49 2.72
CA ASN A 146 5.72 -23.56 3.06
C ASN A 146 4.32 -23.46 2.41
N VAL A 147 4.23 -22.82 1.23
CA VAL A 147 3.09 -22.93 0.33
C VAL A 147 3.49 -23.82 -0.85
N GLY A 148 2.64 -24.80 -1.20
CA GLY A 148 3.01 -25.78 -2.22
C GLY A 148 4.22 -26.59 -1.75
N THR A 149 5.31 -26.48 -2.49
CA THR A 149 6.63 -27.01 -2.15
C THR A 149 7.64 -25.89 -2.17
N THR A 150 8.36 -25.65 -1.07
CA THR A 150 9.51 -24.76 -1.07
C THR A 150 10.78 -25.60 -1.33
N CYS A 151 11.46 -25.35 -2.44
CA CYS A 151 12.63 -26.14 -2.83
C CYS A 151 13.73 -25.36 -3.56
N GLY A 152 13.58 -24.05 -3.73
CA GLY A 152 14.57 -23.21 -4.39
C GLY A 152 14.73 -23.50 -5.88
N ALA A 153 13.64 -23.85 -6.58
CA ALA A 153 13.70 -24.24 -7.99
C ALA A 153 12.43 -23.88 -8.77
N ALA A 154 12.57 -23.71 -10.08
CA ALA A 154 11.44 -23.38 -10.97
C ALA A 154 10.28 -24.40 -10.97
N ALA A 155 10.54 -25.63 -10.50
CA ALA A 155 9.50 -26.64 -10.32
C ALA A 155 8.52 -26.30 -9.18
N CYS A 156 8.99 -25.52 -8.20
CA CYS A 156 8.37 -25.17 -6.93
C CYS A 156 7.85 -23.72 -6.89
N ALA A 157 8.39 -22.82 -7.73
CA ALA A 157 7.90 -21.44 -7.81
C ALA A 157 6.40 -21.34 -8.09
N ASP A 158 5.73 -20.51 -7.32
CA ASP A 158 4.30 -20.27 -7.35
C ASP A 158 3.91 -19.28 -8.45
N LEU A 159 2.64 -19.31 -8.85
CA LEU A 159 2.04 -18.23 -9.63
C LEU A 159 1.38 -17.25 -8.67
N ILE A 160 1.92 -16.04 -8.57
CA ILE A 160 1.46 -15.03 -7.61
C ILE A 160 0.98 -13.76 -8.31
N LEU A 161 0.00 -13.10 -7.68
CA LEU A 161 -0.44 -11.73 -7.99
C LEU A 161 0.11 -10.80 -6.91
N ILE A 162 0.76 -9.72 -7.32
CA ILE A 162 1.36 -8.72 -6.44
C ILE A 162 0.74 -7.34 -6.70
N VAL A 163 0.68 -6.51 -5.65
CA VAL A 163 0.73 -5.05 -5.77
C VAL A 163 1.72 -4.55 -4.71
N ASP A 164 2.65 -3.70 -5.14
CA ASP A 164 3.73 -3.14 -4.34
C ASP A 164 3.51 -1.65 -4.07
N GLU A 165 4.49 -0.97 -3.48
CA GLU A 165 4.44 0.45 -3.15
C GLU A 165 3.20 0.87 -2.32
N LEU A 166 2.66 -0.01 -1.47
CA LEU A 166 1.52 0.31 -0.62
C LEU A 166 1.92 1.24 0.54
N GLN A 167 0.97 2.05 1.00
CA GLN A 167 1.14 2.74 2.28
C GLN A 167 1.19 1.72 3.42
N LEU A 168 2.06 1.96 4.42
CA LEU A 168 2.16 1.14 5.64
C LEU A 168 0.78 0.83 6.26
N VAL A 169 -0.06 1.85 6.40
CA VAL A 169 -1.38 1.70 7.05
C VAL A 169 -2.31 0.76 6.28
N VAL A 170 -2.15 0.65 4.96
CA VAL A 170 -2.90 -0.31 4.14
C VAL A 170 -2.35 -1.72 4.34
N CYS A 171 -1.03 -1.89 4.34
CA CYS A 171 -0.39 -3.18 4.60
C CYS A 171 -0.79 -3.74 5.97
N GLN A 172 -0.85 -2.89 6.99
CA GLN A 172 -1.35 -3.24 8.32
C GLN A 172 -2.80 -3.72 8.27
N GLN A 173 -3.69 -2.98 7.60
CA GLN A 173 -5.09 -3.40 7.47
C GLN A 173 -5.28 -4.68 6.66
N LEU A 174 -4.47 -4.92 5.63
CA LEU A 174 -4.44 -6.18 4.88
C LEU A 174 -4.13 -7.34 5.81
N ASN A 175 -3.04 -7.25 6.57
CA ASN A 175 -2.62 -8.29 7.50
C ASN A 175 -3.61 -8.51 8.65
N ASP A 176 -4.19 -7.44 9.20
CA ASP A 176 -5.26 -7.52 10.20
C ASP A 176 -6.48 -8.30 9.66
N LEU A 177 -6.88 -8.04 8.41
CA LEU A 177 -8.01 -8.71 7.76
C LEU A 177 -7.71 -10.18 7.43
N LEU A 178 -6.45 -10.49 7.12
CA LEU A 178 -5.99 -11.83 6.71
C LEU A 178 -5.54 -12.71 7.90
N GLY A 179 -5.38 -12.13 9.10
CA GLY A 179 -4.83 -12.84 10.25
C GLY A 179 -3.35 -13.18 10.08
N VAL A 180 -2.60 -12.28 9.42
CA VAL A 180 -1.17 -12.37 9.13
C VAL A 180 -0.44 -11.37 10.04
N THR A 181 -0.61 -11.55 11.34
CA THR A 181 -0.05 -10.64 12.34
C THR A 181 0.59 -11.45 13.45
N ASP A 182 1.81 -11.11 13.82
CA ASP A 182 2.30 -11.40 15.16
C ASP A 182 1.65 -10.47 16.19
N ALA A 183 1.96 -10.65 17.48
CA ALA A 183 1.49 -9.77 18.55
C ALA A 183 1.87 -8.27 18.39
N SER A 184 2.54 -7.89 17.29
CA SER A 184 2.90 -6.53 16.92
C SER A 184 2.10 -6.07 15.68
N THR A 185 1.75 -4.78 15.62
CA THR A 185 1.10 -4.15 14.46
C THR A 185 2.06 -3.87 13.29
N THR A 186 3.22 -4.51 13.28
CA THR A 186 4.27 -4.30 12.27
C THR A 186 4.07 -5.35 11.19
N PRO A 187 4.00 -4.98 9.90
CA PRO A 187 4.01 -5.97 8.83
C PRO A 187 5.23 -6.90 8.94
N PRO A 188 5.11 -8.17 8.54
CA PRO A 188 6.24 -9.04 8.29
C PRO A 188 7.25 -8.39 7.36
N THR A 189 8.51 -8.83 7.42
CA THR A 189 9.59 -8.32 6.58
C THR A 189 10.19 -9.43 5.73
N ASP A 190 10.66 -9.04 4.56
CA ASP A 190 11.39 -9.89 3.63
C ASP A 190 12.53 -9.09 3.00
N SER A 191 13.59 -9.72 2.54
CA SER A 191 14.67 -8.99 1.89
C SER A 191 14.24 -8.45 0.54
N ASP A 192 13.56 -9.26 -0.28
CA ASP A 192 13.20 -8.92 -1.65
C ASP A 192 12.05 -9.77 -2.21
N PHE A 193 11.66 -9.52 -3.44
CA PHE A 193 10.93 -10.50 -4.24
C PHE A 193 11.35 -10.36 -5.69
N SER A 194 11.17 -11.42 -6.47
CA SER A 194 11.52 -11.39 -7.87
C SER A 194 10.39 -10.83 -8.74
N GLU A 195 10.76 -9.95 -9.66
CA GLU A 195 9.82 -9.25 -10.53
C GLU A 195 9.80 -9.82 -11.97
N THR A 196 10.25 -11.06 -12.17
CA THR A 196 10.19 -11.66 -13.51
C THR A 196 8.75 -12.02 -13.86
N ARG A 197 8.16 -11.18 -14.73
CA ARG A 197 6.80 -11.38 -15.22
C ARG A 197 6.57 -12.79 -15.73
N TYR A 198 5.42 -13.33 -15.36
CA TYR A 198 4.94 -14.60 -15.85
C TYR A 198 4.53 -14.48 -17.33
N ILE A 199 5.26 -15.15 -18.23
CA ILE A 199 5.00 -15.17 -19.68
C ILE A 199 4.77 -16.59 -20.21
N GLY A 200 4.08 -17.42 -19.42
CA GLY A 200 3.87 -18.83 -19.78
C GLY A 200 4.96 -19.78 -19.25
N SER A 201 5.92 -19.26 -18.48
CA SER A 201 7.06 -20.01 -17.93
C SER A 201 7.28 -19.71 -16.46
N PHE A 202 7.93 -20.63 -15.77
CA PHE A 202 8.33 -20.48 -14.37
C PHE A 202 9.86 -20.45 -14.24
N GLY A 203 10.35 -19.64 -13.32
CA GLY A 203 11.74 -19.53 -12.89
C GLY A 203 11.86 -19.75 -11.39
N TYR A 204 13.02 -19.50 -10.80
CA TYR A 204 13.16 -19.34 -9.35
C TYR A 204 14.27 -18.35 -9.10
N ASN A 205 13.97 -17.32 -8.30
CA ASN A 205 14.94 -16.32 -7.89
C ASN A 205 14.81 -15.99 -6.39
N GLU A 206 13.60 -15.97 -5.83
CA GLU A 206 13.36 -15.60 -4.42
C GLU A 206 12.34 -16.51 -3.73
N THR A 207 12.38 -16.56 -2.40
CA THR A 207 11.37 -17.20 -1.55
C THR A 207 10.83 -16.17 -0.57
N ILE A 208 9.54 -15.84 -0.64
CA ILE A 208 8.92 -14.88 0.26
C ILE A 208 8.57 -15.58 1.59
N GLY A 209 9.02 -15.00 2.70
CA GLY A 209 8.75 -15.44 4.07
C GLY A 209 9.84 -16.34 4.66
N ASP A 210 10.99 -16.49 4.01
CA ASP A 210 12.07 -17.39 4.45
C ASP A 210 13.13 -16.72 5.34
N GLU A 211 13.14 -15.38 5.44
CA GLU A 211 14.05 -14.66 6.33
C GLU A 211 13.44 -14.22 7.67
N ALA A 212 14.32 -13.73 8.55
CA ALA A 212 13.93 -13.24 9.86
C ALA A 212 12.94 -12.06 9.76
N GLY A 213 11.80 -12.21 10.42
CA GLY A 213 10.67 -11.28 10.35
C GLY A 213 9.60 -11.68 9.32
N GLY A 214 9.86 -12.69 8.49
CA GLY A 214 8.92 -13.26 7.53
C GLY A 214 8.01 -14.35 8.11
N GLU A 215 8.30 -14.84 9.33
CA GLU A 215 7.62 -15.99 9.95
C GLU A 215 6.07 -15.91 9.97
N PRO A 216 5.42 -14.73 10.11
CA PRO A 216 3.96 -14.67 10.05
C PRO A 216 3.37 -15.00 8.67
N LEU A 217 4.19 -14.96 7.61
CA LEU A 217 3.82 -15.32 6.23
C LEU A 217 3.90 -16.83 5.98
N ASP A 218 4.54 -17.59 6.88
CA ASP A 218 4.76 -19.03 6.75
C ASP A 218 3.44 -19.78 6.48
N GLY A 219 3.37 -20.46 5.33
CA GLY A 219 2.21 -21.22 4.87
C GLY A 219 0.98 -20.37 4.52
N LYS A 220 1.13 -19.05 4.37
CA LYS A 220 0.02 -18.15 4.02
C LYS A 220 -0.08 -18.00 2.50
N LEU A 221 -1.26 -18.24 1.95
CA LEU A 221 -1.54 -18.00 0.52
C LEU A 221 -1.70 -16.51 0.18
N THR A 222 -1.72 -15.63 1.18
CA THR A 222 -2.01 -14.20 1.00
C THR A 222 -1.44 -13.45 2.19
N GLY A 223 -0.75 -12.34 1.95
CA GLY A 223 -0.18 -11.51 3.01
C GLY A 223 0.32 -10.18 2.45
N CYS A 224 0.68 -9.28 3.35
CA CYS A 224 1.43 -8.08 3.03
C CYS A 224 2.71 -8.03 3.86
N PHE A 225 3.82 -7.63 3.27
CA PHE A 225 5.12 -7.55 3.92
C PHE A 225 5.86 -6.29 3.53
N GLN A 226 6.90 -5.94 4.28
CA GLN A 226 7.85 -4.91 3.92
C GLN A 226 9.05 -5.56 3.23
N LYS A 227 9.27 -5.21 1.97
CA LYS A 227 10.55 -5.45 1.29
C LYS A 227 11.59 -4.50 1.88
N THR A 228 12.70 -5.06 2.34
CA THR A 228 13.70 -4.32 3.11
C THR A 228 14.88 -3.85 2.25
N ASN A 229 15.18 -4.51 1.14
CA ASN A 229 16.10 -4.00 0.13
C ASN A 229 15.54 -2.75 -0.55
N ALA A 230 16.43 -1.90 -1.07
CA ALA A 230 16.02 -0.65 -1.70
C ALA A 230 15.45 -0.88 -3.11
N PRO A 231 14.31 -0.24 -3.48
CA PRO A 231 13.50 0.64 -2.65
C PRO A 231 12.72 -0.14 -1.59
N ALA A 232 12.78 0.33 -0.33
CA ALA A 232 12.00 -0.29 0.73
C ALA A 232 10.53 0.11 0.58
N GLU A 233 9.66 -0.88 0.53
CA GLU A 233 8.25 -0.70 0.18
C GLU A 233 7.37 -1.79 0.80
N TYR A 234 6.05 -1.59 0.78
CA TYR A 234 5.10 -2.58 1.28
C TYR A 234 4.42 -3.29 0.12
N VAL A 235 4.46 -4.61 0.15
CA VAL A 235 4.09 -5.49 -0.94
C VAL A 235 3.01 -6.44 -0.47
N PHE A 236 1.88 -6.44 -1.16
CA PHE A 236 0.84 -7.44 -1.00
C PHE A 236 1.03 -8.54 -2.04
N TYR A 237 0.91 -9.81 -1.63
CA TYR A 237 0.86 -10.94 -2.54
C TYR A 237 -0.41 -11.78 -2.32
N LYS A 238 -0.84 -12.42 -3.42
CA LYS A 238 -1.84 -13.47 -3.46
C LYS A 238 -1.33 -14.62 -4.30
N VAL A 239 -1.27 -15.82 -3.71
CA VAL A 239 -0.99 -17.05 -4.46
C VAL A 239 -2.21 -17.39 -5.32
N LEU A 240 -2.02 -17.38 -6.63
CA LEU A 240 -3.02 -17.81 -7.62
C LEU A 240 -2.95 -19.32 -7.84
N VAL A 241 -1.74 -19.87 -7.86
CA VAL A 241 -1.48 -21.32 -7.92
C VAL A 241 -0.24 -21.63 -7.08
N ALA A 242 -0.43 -22.48 -6.06
CA ALA A 242 0.67 -23.09 -5.31
C ALA A 242 1.26 -24.27 -6.10
N ARG A 243 2.58 -24.45 -6.12
CA ARG A 243 3.25 -25.48 -6.95
C ARG A 243 4.12 -26.47 -6.17
#